data_AF-A0A4Q9DSI3-F1
#
_entry.id   AF-A0A4Q9DSI3-F1
#
_cell.length_a   1.000
_cell.length_b   1.000
_cell.length_c   1.000
_cell.angle_alpha   90.00
_cell.angle_beta   90.00
_cell.angle_gamma   90.00
#
_symmetry.space_group_name_H-M   'P 1'
#
loop_
_entity.id
_entity.type
_entity.pdbx_description
1 polymer ?
#
loop_
_entity_poly.entity_id
_entity_poly.type
_entity_poly.pdbx_seq_one_letter_code
_entity_poly.pdbx_strand_id
1 'polypeptide(L)'
;MRPKERISPSQMALMLCAFMLGSSIVFIPSPAIAAAGNDTWLSLLLSGALGMLGLASVLYLHRLFPDMSFIQYFNIVFGRWVGTVLGAFILLVLVVMIANITVGVGAFFTSTMMVDTPIYVFNTLILIVSALTARAGVEVMARMFSFFLIVMLATIVIILICNMTNYHAGDLLPQFAKGVKPIIHGMIIMYGFPYSELFVFAALLGFVRPLKSEPLGKLMYTAYLVNVATFLAVILCSIMVFGLGAGERKFSLYELARVIELPGFIERVEAVAGITLITGSYIKSTIALLALSTGLSHLLNLKDPRAVIYPLTLLMIFLSLTMFSTEMEAQTFWTLGVSSINIYSIFFLIFGALLAFVRFRKRAADGN
;
A
#
# COMPACT_ATOMS: atom_id res chain seq x y z
N MET A 1 -9.72 32.13 -3.32
CA MET A 1 -9.39 30.85 -2.65
C MET A 1 -9.96 29.74 -3.51
N ARG A 2 -9.20 28.68 -3.83
CA ARG A 2 -9.75 27.54 -4.57
C ARG A 2 -10.79 26.82 -3.70
N PRO A 3 -11.84 26.22 -4.29
CA PRO A 3 -12.78 25.38 -3.54
C PRO A 3 -12.02 24.29 -2.79
N LYS A 4 -12.44 23.96 -1.57
CA LYS A 4 -11.90 22.81 -0.83
C LYS A 4 -12.25 21.55 -1.64
N GLU A 5 -11.23 20.84 -2.11
CA GLU A 5 -11.42 19.60 -2.87
C GLU A 5 -12.14 18.56 -2.02
N ARG A 6 -13.08 17.84 -2.63
CA ARG A 6 -13.86 16.83 -1.93
C ARG A 6 -14.11 15.61 -2.80
N ILE A 7 -14.05 14.43 -2.20
CA ILE A 7 -14.36 13.15 -2.86
C ILE A 7 -15.46 12.40 -2.12
N SER A 8 -16.19 11.55 -2.84
CA SER A 8 -17.23 10.72 -2.24
C SER A 8 -16.63 9.61 -1.36
N PRO A 9 -17.39 9.07 -0.39
CA PRO A 9 -16.94 7.91 0.38
C PRO A 9 -16.58 6.69 -0.50
N SER A 10 -17.32 6.47 -1.59
CA SER A 10 -17.01 5.41 -2.56
C SER A 10 -15.68 5.64 -3.27
N GLN A 11 -15.41 6.87 -3.72
CA GLN A 11 -14.12 7.23 -4.32
C GLN A 11 -12.95 7.01 -3.36
N MET A 12 -13.12 7.34 -2.08
CA MET A 12 -12.12 7.06 -1.04
C MET A 12 -11.87 5.56 -0.88
N ALA A 13 -12.93 4.74 -0.85
CA ALA A 13 -12.82 3.29 -0.74
C ALA A 13 -12.13 2.68 -1.98
N LEU A 14 -12.42 3.17 -3.18
CA LEU A 14 -11.75 2.72 -4.40
C LEU A 14 -10.26 3.11 -4.39
N MET A 15 -9.93 4.33 -3.97
CA MET A 15 -8.53 4.74 -3.79
C MET A 15 -7.80 3.87 -2.76
N LEU A 16 -8.46 3.47 -1.66
CA LEU A 16 -7.92 2.52 -0.70
C LEU A 16 -7.60 1.17 -1.33
N CYS A 17 -8.56 0.58 -2.06
CA CYS A 17 -8.35 -0.70 -2.72
C CYS A 17 -7.21 -0.63 -3.75
N ALA A 18 -7.19 0.44 -4.56
CA ALA A 18 -6.16 0.68 -5.58
C ALA A 18 -4.77 0.84 -4.97
N PHE A 19 -4.68 1.60 -3.87
CA PHE A 19 -3.45 1.76 -3.10
C PHE A 19 -2.99 0.41 -2.56
N MET A 20 -3.83 -0.34 -1.87
CA MET A 20 -3.43 -1.60 -1.23
C MET A 20 -3.04 -2.68 -2.25
N LEU A 21 -3.81 -2.83 -3.33
CA LEU A 21 -3.50 -3.78 -4.40
C LEU A 21 -2.16 -3.41 -5.04
N GLY A 22 -2.06 -2.15 -5.47
CA GLY A 22 -0.84 -1.46 -5.86
C GLY A 22 0.25 -2.34 -6.44
N SER A 23 1.47 -2.14 -5.96
CA SER A 23 2.62 -3.00 -6.26
C SER A 23 2.72 -4.22 -5.36
N SER A 24 1.97 -4.25 -4.25
CA SER A 24 1.99 -5.34 -3.26
C SER A 24 1.64 -6.69 -3.89
N ILE A 25 0.65 -6.69 -4.80
CA ILE A 25 0.19 -7.92 -5.48
C ILE A 25 1.29 -8.63 -6.27
N VAL A 26 2.31 -7.88 -6.68
CA VAL A 26 3.45 -8.39 -7.46
C VAL A 26 4.64 -8.71 -6.55
N PHE A 27 4.96 -7.85 -5.58
CA PHE A 27 6.19 -7.99 -4.78
C PHE A 27 6.06 -8.93 -3.58
N ILE A 28 4.89 -9.08 -2.97
CA ILE A 28 4.74 -9.73 -1.64
C ILE A 28 4.47 -11.23 -1.63
N PRO A 29 3.75 -11.83 -2.59
CA PRO A 29 3.45 -13.25 -2.50
C PRO A 29 4.73 -14.11 -2.40
N SER A 30 5.74 -13.87 -3.23
CA SER A 30 7.03 -14.60 -3.20
C SER A 30 7.73 -14.59 -1.83
N PRO A 31 8.11 -13.44 -1.23
CA PRO A 31 8.80 -13.46 0.06
C PRO A 31 7.92 -14.05 1.18
N ALA A 32 6.60 -13.89 1.10
CA ALA A 32 5.71 -14.50 2.08
C ALA A 32 5.59 -16.03 1.91
N ILE A 33 5.56 -16.54 0.68
CA ILE A 33 5.61 -17.98 0.38
C ILE A 33 6.96 -18.57 0.77
N ALA A 34 8.07 -17.86 0.54
CA ALA A 34 9.37 -18.29 1.02
C ALA A 34 9.40 -18.42 2.56
N ALA A 35 8.70 -17.53 3.26
CA ALA A 35 8.64 -17.53 4.72
C ALA A 35 7.71 -18.60 5.30
N ALA A 36 6.49 -18.75 4.77
CA ALA A 36 5.42 -19.56 5.36
C ALA A 36 5.03 -20.81 4.54
N GLY A 37 5.57 -20.98 3.34
CA GLY A 37 5.31 -22.13 2.47
C GLY A 37 3.82 -22.28 2.12
N ASN A 38 3.29 -23.50 2.25
CA ASN A 38 1.88 -23.78 1.96
C ASN A 38 0.92 -23.05 2.91
N ASP A 39 1.38 -22.63 4.10
CA ASP A 39 0.57 -21.95 5.12
C ASP A 39 0.50 -20.43 4.95
N THR A 40 0.97 -19.92 3.81
CA THR A 40 1.02 -18.48 3.49
C THR A 40 -0.37 -17.85 3.45
N TRP A 41 -1.40 -18.60 3.08
CA TRP A 41 -2.79 -18.12 3.10
C TRP A 41 -3.23 -17.73 4.51
N LEU A 42 -2.83 -18.49 5.53
CA LEU A 42 -3.17 -18.19 6.92
C LEU A 42 -2.40 -16.96 7.42
N SER A 43 -1.14 -16.83 6.99
CA SER A 43 -0.33 -15.63 7.24
C SER A 43 -1.01 -14.37 6.71
N LEU A 44 -1.59 -14.44 5.51
CA LEU A 44 -2.38 -13.36 4.91
C LEU A 44 -3.62 -13.04 5.73
N LEU A 45 -4.39 -14.05 6.15
CA LEU A 45 -5.61 -13.81 6.93
C LEU A 45 -5.32 -13.16 8.28
N LEU A 46 -4.27 -13.59 8.98
CA LEU A 46 -3.85 -13.00 10.25
C LEU A 46 -3.38 -11.54 10.06
N SER A 47 -2.57 -11.31 9.03
CA SER A 47 -2.13 -9.96 8.66
C SER A 47 -3.31 -9.07 8.27
N GLY A 48 -4.24 -9.62 7.49
CA GLY A 48 -5.47 -8.98 7.07
C GLY A 48 -6.36 -8.61 8.26
N ALA A 49 -6.48 -9.49 9.27
CA ALA A 49 -7.22 -9.20 10.49
C ALA A 49 -6.58 -8.05 11.29
N LEU A 50 -5.24 -8.05 11.44
CA LEU A 50 -4.53 -6.97 12.12
C LEU A 50 -4.66 -5.63 11.37
N GLY A 51 -4.58 -5.66 10.03
CA GLY A 51 -4.82 -4.48 9.20
C GLY A 51 -6.26 -3.95 9.29
N MET A 52 -7.27 -4.80 9.48
CA MET A 52 -8.64 -4.33 9.74
C MET A 52 -8.73 -3.52 11.03
N LEU A 53 -8.03 -3.94 12.09
CA LEU A 53 -7.92 -3.16 13.32
C LEU A 53 -7.21 -1.82 13.06
N GLY A 54 -6.23 -1.82 12.16
CA GLY A 54 -5.53 -0.62 11.69
C GLY A 54 -6.49 0.37 11.04
N LEU A 55 -7.30 -0.12 10.10
CA LEU A 55 -8.34 0.65 9.43
C LEU A 55 -9.38 1.17 10.43
N ALA A 56 -9.78 0.35 11.40
CA ALA A 56 -10.69 0.75 12.48
C ALA A 56 -10.14 1.96 13.25
N SER A 57 -8.85 1.91 13.58
CA SER A 57 -8.16 2.96 14.33
C SER A 57 -8.06 4.25 13.51
N VAL A 58 -7.71 4.16 12.23
CA VAL A 58 -7.68 5.32 11.32
C VAL A 58 -9.06 5.97 11.20
N LEU A 59 -10.11 5.17 10.99
CA LEU A 59 -11.49 5.67 10.92
C LEU A 59 -11.98 6.26 12.25
N TYR A 60 -11.60 5.66 13.37
CA TYR A 60 -11.94 6.15 14.70
C TYR A 60 -11.31 7.51 14.97
N LEU A 61 -10.02 7.67 14.69
CA LEU A 61 -9.29 8.93 14.85
C LEU A 61 -9.86 10.03 13.95
N HIS A 62 -10.22 9.71 12.71
CA HIS A 62 -10.87 10.68 11.82
C HIS A 62 -12.21 11.19 12.36
N ARG A 63 -13.00 10.34 13.03
CA ARG A 63 -14.25 10.76 13.68
C ARG A 63 -14.01 11.66 14.90
N LEU A 64 -12.90 11.45 15.61
CA LEU A 64 -12.51 12.27 16.75
C LEU A 64 -11.97 13.64 16.33
N PHE A 65 -11.17 13.66 15.28
CA PHE A 65 -10.45 14.84 14.79
C PHE A 65 -10.80 15.11 13.32
N PRO A 66 -12.06 15.52 13.03
CA PRO A 66 -12.50 15.77 11.66
C PRO A 66 -11.73 16.94 11.04
N ASP A 67 -11.41 16.83 9.74
CA ASP A 67 -10.68 17.85 8.97
C ASP A 67 -9.28 18.22 9.53
N MET A 68 -8.73 17.45 10.47
CA MET A 68 -7.37 17.64 11.01
C MET A 68 -6.39 16.64 10.41
N SER A 69 -5.16 17.09 10.15
CA SER A 69 -4.03 16.22 9.81
C SER A 69 -3.51 15.47 11.04
N PHE A 70 -2.75 14.40 10.80
CA PHE A 70 -2.13 13.62 11.87
C PHE A 70 -1.20 14.44 12.76
N ILE A 71 -0.48 15.40 12.19
CA ILE A 71 0.39 16.30 12.96
C ILE A 71 -0.45 17.19 13.88
N GLN A 72 -1.59 17.70 13.40
CA GLN A 72 -2.43 18.60 14.18
C GLN A 72 -3.03 17.92 15.41
N TYR A 73 -3.60 16.72 15.26
CA TYR A 73 -4.15 16.04 16.43
C TYR A 73 -3.07 15.43 17.34
N PHE A 74 -1.88 15.07 16.83
CA PHE A 74 -0.76 14.74 17.72
C PHE A 74 -0.31 15.94 18.55
N ASN A 75 -0.29 17.14 17.98
CA ASN A 75 0.01 18.36 18.73
C ASN A 75 -1.05 18.66 19.80
N ILE A 76 -2.32 18.37 19.53
CA ILE A 76 -3.40 18.52 20.51
C ILE A 76 -3.24 17.51 21.66
N VAL A 77 -2.93 16.25 21.37
CA VAL A 77 -2.95 15.18 22.38
C VAL A 77 -1.65 15.07 23.17
N PHE A 78 -0.49 15.19 22.51
CA PHE A 78 0.84 15.02 23.13
C PHE A 78 1.55 16.35 23.40
N GLY A 79 0.94 17.47 23.01
CA GLY A 79 1.56 18.79 23.04
C GLY A 79 2.43 19.07 21.81
N ARG A 80 2.73 20.36 21.60
CA ARG A 80 3.36 20.85 20.36
C ARG A 80 4.70 20.21 20.04
N TRP A 81 5.58 20.01 21.03
CA TRP A 81 6.91 19.45 20.80
C TRP A 81 6.85 17.97 20.40
N VAL A 82 6.21 17.14 21.22
CA VAL A 82 6.12 15.69 20.97
C VAL A 82 5.31 15.41 19.71
N GLY A 83 4.18 16.10 19.50
CA GLY A 83 3.37 15.92 18.31
C GLY A 83 4.10 16.31 17.02
N THR A 84 4.95 17.33 17.08
CA THR A 84 5.79 17.76 15.95
C THR A 84 6.86 16.72 15.63
N VAL A 85 7.54 16.16 16.64
CA VAL A 85 8.54 15.10 16.45
C VAL A 85 7.91 13.85 15.85
N LEU A 86 6.77 13.39 16.38
CA LEU A 86 6.03 12.24 15.84
C LEU A 86 5.58 12.50 14.40
N GLY A 87 5.06 13.70 14.13
CA GLY A 87 4.67 14.13 12.79
C GLY A 87 5.84 14.10 11.81
N ALA A 88 6.97 14.70 12.17
CA ALA A 88 8.18 14.73 11.34
C ALA A 88 8.72 13.33 11.06
N PHE A 89 8.71 12.46 12.06
CA PHE A 89 9.11 11.07 11.91
C PHE A 89 8.20 10.39 10.85
N ILE A 90 6.87 10.56 10.90
CA ILE A 90 5.96 9.99 9.89
C ILE A 90 6.26 10.52 8.47
N LEU A 91 6.59 11.80 8.33
CA LEU A 91 7.00 12.35 7.04
C LEU A 91 8.26 11.67 6.51
N LEU A 92 9.22 11.36 7.38
CA LEU A 92 10.43 10.61 7.00
C LEU A 92 10.08 9.20 6.52
N VAL A 93 9.13 8.51 7.17
CA VAL A 93 8.66 7.20 6.69
C VAL A 93 8.01 7.30 5.31
N LEU A 94 7.19 8.32 5.07
CA LEU A 94 6.60 8.54 3.75
C LEU A 94 7.66 8.79 2.67
N VAL A 95 8.75 9.50 3.01
CA VAL A 95 9.91 9.69 2.11
C VAL A 95 10.55 8.35 1.76
N VAL A 96 10.88 7.53 2.76
CA VAL A 96 11.49 6.22 2.55
C VAL A 96 10.56 5.28 1.76
N MET A 97 9.26 5.33 2.04
CA MET A 97 8.24 4.57 1.33
C MET A 97 8.20 4.93 -0.17
N ILE A 98 8.20 6.22 -0.52
CA ILE A 98 8.20 6.66 -1.93
C ILE A 98 9.49 6.23 -2.63
N ALA A 99 10.64 6.36 -1.97
CA ALA A 99 11.93 5.92 -2.51
C ALA A 99 11.93 4.41 -2.80
N ASN A 100 11.47 3.59 -1.85
CA ASN A 100 11.39 2.14 -1.99
C ASN A 100 10.44 1.70 -3.12
N ILE A 101 9.26 2.32 -3.24
CA ILE A 101 8.34 2.02 -4.34
C ILE A 101 8.99 2.34 -5.68
N THR A 102 9.65 3.48 -5.78
CA THR A 102 10.30 3.95 -7.01
C THR A 102 11.43 3.02 -7.43
N VAL A 103 12.34 2.67 -6.51
CA VAL A 103 13.44 1.75 -6.77
C VAL A 103 12.94 0.35 -7.11
N GLY A 104 11.87 -0.12 -6.47
CA GLY A 104 11.24 -1.40 -6.78
C GLY A 104 10.75 -1.46 -8.23
N VAL A 105 10.11 -0.40 -8.74
CA VAL A 105 9.70 -0.33 -10.16
C VAL A 105 10.90 -0.36 -11.09
N GLY A 106 11.91 0.47 -10.81
CA GLY A 106 13.14 0.50 -11.60
C GLY A 106 13.79 -0.88 -11.67
N ALA A 107 14.00 -1.51 -10.51
CA ALA A 107 14.58 -2.84 -10.40
C ALA A 107 13.76 -3.91 -11.14
N PHE A 108 12.43 -3.85 -11.11
CA PHE A 108 11.59 -4.75 -11.91
C PHE A 108 11.90 -4.61 -13.40
N PHE A 109 11.85 -3.39 -13.96
CA PHE A 109 12.05 -3.20 -15.40
C PHE A 109 13.45 -3.59 -15.84
N THR A 110 14.48 -3.16 -15.10
CA THR A 110 15.87 -3.43 -15.45
C THR A 110 16.28 -4.88 -15.22
N SER A 111 15.49 -5.69 -14.51
CA SER A 111 15.76 -7.13 -14.33
C SER A 111 14.89 -8.05 -15.18
N THR A 112 13.80 -7.56 -15.77
CA THR A 112 12.82 -8.42 -16.46
C THR A 112 12.54 -8.02 -17.90
N MET A 113 12.21 -6.74 -18.16
CA MET A 113 11.62 -6.33 -19.44
C MET A 113 12.54 -5.44 -20.28
N MET A 114 13.37 -4.61 -19.64
CA MET A 114 14.15 -3.54 -20.27
C MET A 114 15.53 -3.43 -19.61
N VAL A 115 16.30 -4.53 -19.71
CA VAL A 115 17.62 -4.69 -19.07
C VAL A 115 18.65 -3.64 -19.52
N ASP A 116 18.56 -3.14 -20.75
CA ASP A 116 19.49 -2.14 -21.29
C ASP A 116 19.11 -0.69 -20.93
N THR A 117 17.92 -0.47 -20.39
CA THR A 117 17.46 0.87 -19.99
C THR A 117 17.92 1.18 -18.58
N PRO A 118 18.62 2.30 -18.34
CA PRO A 118 19.06 2.66 -16.99
C PRO A 118 17.89 2.88 -16.00
N ILE A 119 18.09 2.46 -14.75
CA ILE A 119 17.07 2.54 -13.68
C ILE A 119 16.53 3.96 -13.47
N TYR A 120 17.37 4.99 -13.67
CA TYR A 120 16.99 6.38 -13.46
C TYR A 120 15.87 6.84 -14.39
N VAL A 121 15.73 6.23 -15.57
CA VAL A 121 14.67 6.55 -16.53
C VAL A 121 13.32 6.20 -15.92
N PHE A 122 13.16 4.98 -15.40
CA PHE A 122 11.92 4.53 -14.79
C PHE A 122 11.60 5.31 -13.51
N ASN A 123 12.60 5.51 -12.65
CA ASN A 123 12.44 6.23 -11.39
C ASN A 123 11.98 7.68 -11.63
N THR A 124 12.59 8.35 -12.61
CA THR A 124 12.26 9.75 -12.93
C THR A 124 10.87 9.86 -13.54
N LEU A 125 10.53 8.99 -14.49
CA LEU A 125 9.23 9.04 -15.17
C LEU A 125 8.07 8.80 -14.19
N ILE A 126 8.15 7.77 -13.35
CA ILE A 126 7.07 7.48 -12.41
C ILE A 126 6.86 8.62 -11.40
N LEU A 127 7.95 9.20 -10.89
CA LEU A 127 7.88 10.30 -9.94
C LEU A 127 7.38 11.61 -10.57
N ILE A 128 7.77 11.93 -11.80
CA ILE A 128 7.24 13.10 -12.52
C ILE A 128 5.73 12.95 -12.73
N VAL A 129 5.27 11.79 -13.22
CA VAL A 129 3.84 11.56 -13.46
C VAL A 129 3.06 11.58 -12.15
N SER A 130 3.59 10.99 -11.07
CA SER A 130 3.01 11.11 -9.72
C SER A 130 2.92 12.56 -9.25
N ALA A 131 3.94 13.38 -9.49
CA ALA A 131 3.93 14.79 -9.10
C ALA A 131 2.88 15.61 -9.85
N LEU A 132 2.74 15.38 -11.16
CA LEU A 132 1.74 16.04 -11.99
C LEU A 132 0.32 15.69 -11.51
N THR A 133 0.06 14.41 -11.24
CA THR A 133 -1.25 13.97 -10.75
C THR A 133 -1.54 14.46 -9.34
N ALA A 134 -0.58 14.39 -8.42
CA ALA A 134 -0.76 14.90 -7.06
C ALA A 134 -1.05 16.41 -7.05
N ARG A 135 -0.42 17.18 -7.95
CA ARG A 135 -0.73 18.61 -8.14
C ARG A 135 -2.07 18.88 -8.79
N ALA A 136 -2.56 17.98 -9.64
CA ALA A 136 -3.89 18.08 -10.23
C ALA A 136 -4.99 17.99 -9.16
N GLY A 137 -4.73 17.25 -8.08
CA GLY A 137 -5.54 17.24 -6.86
C GLY A 137 -6.31 15.94 -6.64
N VAL A 138 -6.89 15.80 -5.44
CA VAL A 138 -7.47 14.52 -4.98
C VAL A 138 -8.68 14.08 -5.80
N GLU A 139 -9.45 15.02 -6.37
CA GLU A 139 -10.59 14.71 -7.23
C GLU A 139 -10.16 14.07 -8.55
N VAL A 140 -9.04 14.53 -9.13
CA VAL A 140 -8.45 13.95 -10.34
C VAL A 140 -7.92 12.55 -10.02
N MET A 141 -7.19 12.42 -8.90
CA MET A 141 -6.70 11.13 -8.41
C MET A 141 -7.84 10.12 -8.24
N ALA A 142 -8.93 10.50 -7.57
CA ALA A 142 -10.08 9.63 -7.33
C ALA A 142 -10.69 9.10 -8.64
N ARG A 143 -10.88 9.95 -9.65
CA ARG A 143 -11.41 9.53 -10.96
C ARG A 143 -10.45 8.60 -11.70
N MET A 144 -9.18 8.97 -11.79
CA MET A 144 -8.17 8.18 -12.50
C MET A 144 -7.93 6.82 -11.83
N PHE A 145 -7.79 6.80 -10.50
CA PHE A 145 -7.44 5.58 -9.78
C PHE A 145 -8.60 4.60 -9.71
N SER A 146 -9.85 5.09 -9.74
CA SER A 146 -11.02 4.23 -9.88
C SER A 146 -10.99 3.47 -11.21
N PHE A 147 -10.65 4.15 -12.32
CA PHE A 147 -10.49 3.51 -13.63
C PHE A 147 -9.34 2.49 -13.62
N PHE A 148 -8.17 2.90 -13.12
CA PHE A 148 -7.01 2.01 -13.04
C PHE A 148 -7.25 0.78 -12.16
N LEU A 149 -7.98 0.92 -11.06
CA LEU A 149 -8.36 -0.22 -10.23
C LEU A 149 -9.17 -1.26 -11.00
N ILE A 150 -10.14 -0.82 -11.81
CA ILE A 150 -10.96 -1.74 -12.63
C ILE A 150 -10.07 -2.50 -13.61
N VAL A 151 -9.16 -1.79 -14.29
CA VAL A 151 -8.22 -2.42 -15.23
C VAL A 151 -7.31 -3.41 -14.50
N MET A 152 -6.72 -3.03 -13.37
CA MET A 152 -5.85 -3.91 -12.57
C MET A 152 -6.59 -5.18 -12.12
N LEU A 153 -7.81 -5.04 -11.58
CA LEU A 153 -8.62 -6.18 -11.16
C LEU A 153 -8.97 -7.10 -12.34
N ALA A 154 -9.37 -6.52 -13.47
CA ALA A 154 -9.66 -7.28 -14.68
C ALA A 154 -8.43 -8.06 -15.16
N THR A 155 -7.27 -7.41 -15.22
CA THR A 155 -5.99 -8.06 -15.58
C THR A 155 -5.65 -9.21 -14.63
N ILE A 156 -5.76 -8.99 -13.31
CA ILE A 156 -5.48 -10.04 -12.32
C ILE A 156 -6.42 -11.22 -12.56
N VAL A 157 -7.73 -10.98 -12.68
CA VAL A 157 -8.72 -12.04 -12.91
C VAL A 157 -8.43 -12.81 -14.20
N ILE A 158 -8.09 -12.12 -15.30
CA ILE A 158 -7.72 -12.75 -16.57
C ILE A 158 -6.49 -13.65 -16.40
N ILE A 159 -5.42 -13.16 -15.78
CA ILE A 159 -4.20 -13.96 -15.52
C ILE A 159 -4.53 -15.21 -14.71
N LEU A 160 -5.39 -15.09 -13.69
CA LEU A 160 -5.79 -16.21 -12.86
C LEU A 160 -6.68 -17.21 -13.60
N ILE A 161 -7.57 -16.76 -14.50
CA ILE A 161 -8.40 -17.66 -15.30
C ILE A 161 -7.58 -18.38 -16.36
N CYS A 162 -6.67 -17.67 -17.04
CA CYS A 162 -5.83 -18.27 -18.08
C CYS A 162 -4.87 -19.34 -17.56
N ASN A 163 -4.54 -19.34 -16.26
CA ASN A 163 -3.73 -20.37 -15.63
C ASN A 163 -4.54 -21.59 -15.13
N MET A 164 -5.85 -21.68 -15.40
CA MET A 164 -6.70 -22.77 -14.86
C MET A 164 -6.18 -24.18 -15.16
N THR A 165 -5.54 -24.40 -16.31
CA THR A 165 -4.96 -25.69 -16.69
C THR A 165 -3.63 -26.01 -15.99
N ASN A 166 -2.98 -25.01 -15.40
CA ASN A 166 -1.68 -25.13 -14.74
C ASN A 166 -1.82 -25.37 -13.23
N TYR A 167 -3.03 -25.33 -12.69
CA TYR A 167 -3.27 -25.44 -11.24
C TYR A 167 -3.26 -26.89 -10.75
N HIS A 168 -2.34 -27.17 -9.84
CA HIS A 168 -2.23 -28.43 -9.12
C HIS A 168 -2.62 -28.20 -7.65
N ALA A 169 -3.87 -28.47 -7.30
CA ALA A 169 -4.37 -28.24 -5.93
C ALA A 169 -3.61 -29.06 -4.86
N GLY A 170 -2.97 -30.16 -5.25
CA GLY A 170 -2.10 -30.96 -4.37
C GLY A 170 -0.93 -30.17 -3.80
N ASP A 171 -0.46 -29.14 -4.52
CA ASP A 171 0.64 -28.27 -4.08
C ASP A 171 0.24 -27.33 -2.92
N LEU A 172 -1.04 -27.31 -2.51
CA LEU A 172 -1.47 -26.63 -1.28
C LEU A 172 -1.19 -27.48 -0.02
N LEU A 173 -0.75 -28.73 -0.20
CA LEU A 173 -0.46 -29.67 0.88
C LEU A 173 1.05 -30.00 0.92
N PRO A 174 1.57 -30.44 2.08
CA PRO A 174 0.91 -30.46 3.39
C PRO A 174 0.82 -29.06 4.03
N GLN A 175 -0.23 -28.83 4.83
CA GLN A 175 -0.35 -27.64 5.67
C GLN A 175 0.22 -27.92 7.08
N PHE A 176 0.70 -26.87 7.74
CA PHE A 176 1.29 -26.88 9.09
C PHE A 176 2.55 -27.75 9.25
N ALA A 177 3.21 -28.14 8.16
CA ALA A 177 4.37 -29.04 8.19
C ALA A 177 5.55 -28.49 9.01
N LYS A 178 5.68 -27.15 9.10
CA LYS A 178 6.75 -26.46 9.82
C LYS A 178 6.24 -25.74 11.09
N GLY A 179 5.02 -26.02 11.52
CA GLY A 179 4.39 -25.41 12.71
C GLY A 179 4.01 -23.93 12.54
N VAL A 180 3.77 -23.24 13.66
CA VAL A 180 3.19 -21.88 13.69
C VAL A 180 4.21 -20.77 13.42
N LYS A 181 5.50 -20.98 13.72
CA LYS A 181 6.54 -19.94 13.60
C LYS A 181 6.66 -19.36 12.17
N PRO A 182 6.70 -20.18 11.10
CA PRO A 182 6.70 -19.68 9.72
C PRO A 182 5.48 -18.84 9.37
N ILE A 183 4.30 -19.21 9.89
CA ILE A 183 3.04 -18.49 9.67
C ILE A 183 3.13 -17.07 10.25
N ILE A 184 3.66 -16.94 11.47
CA ILE A 184 3.86 -15.63 12.10
C ILE A 184 4.89 -14.79 11.33
N HIS A 185 5.93 -15.42 10.80
CA HIS A 185 6.91 -14.70 9.98
C HIS A 185 6.29 -14.17 8.68
N GLY A 186 5.54 -15.00 7.96
CA GLY A 186 4.78 -14.57 6.78
C GLY A 186 3.77 -13.45 7.09
N MET A 187 3.11 -13.53 8.26
CA MET A 187 2.18 -12.51 8.73
C MET A 187 2.87 -11.15 8.88
N ILE A 188 4.07 -11.10 9.48
CA ILE A 188 4.82 -9.85 9.69
C ILE A 188 5.20 -9.20 8.35
N ILE A 189 5.63 -10.01 7.37
CA ILE A 189 5.99 -9.54 6.02
C ILE A 189 4.79 -8.89 5.35
N MET A 190 3.66 -9.59 5.31
CA MET A 190 2.44 -9.08 4.67
C MET A 190 1.84 -7.90 5.42
N TYR A 191 1.92 -7.90 6.75
CA TYR A 191 1.46 -6.77 7.55
C TYR A 191 2.31 -5.55 7.23
N GLY A 192 3.62 -5.72 7.10
CA GLY A 192 4.57 -4.73 6.62
C GLY A 192 4.20 -4.04 5.31
N PHE A 193 3.63 -4.78 4.37
CA PHE A 193 3.25 -4.25 3.08
C PHE A 193 2.12 -5.11 2.48
N PRO A 194 0.89 -4.59 2.30
CA PRO A 194 0.45 -3.19 2.40
C PRO A 194 -0.32 -2.83 3.69
N TYR A 195 -0.60 -3.78 4.59
CA TYR A 195 -1.64 -3.58 5.60
C TYR A 195 -1.29 -2.58 6.71
N SER A 196 -0.01 -2.40 7.00
CA SER A 196 0.46 -1.42 7.96
C SER A 196 0.45 0.00 7.39
N GLU A 197 0.45 0.17 6.06
CA GLU A 197 0.46 1.46 5.35
C GLU A 197 -0.88 2.21 5.40
N LEU A 198 -1.92 1.63 6.00
CA LEU A 198 -3.26 2.24 6.10
C LEU A 198 -3.26 3.61 6.79
N PHE A 199 -2.27 3.90 7.64
CA PHE A 199 -2.14 5.20 8.30
C PHE A 199 -2.02 6.36 7.30
N VAL A 200 -1.53 6.10 6.07
CA VAL A 200 -1.44 7.11 4.99
C VAL A 200 -2.81 7.72 4.71
N PHE A 201 -3.89 6.93 4.82
CA PHE A 201 -5.26 7.41 4.61
C PHE A 201 -5.73 8.38 5.69
N ALA A 202 -5.08 8.46 6.86
CA ALA A 202 -5.38 9.51 7.83
C ALA A 202 -5.16 10.92 7.27
N ALA A 203 -4.23 11.09 6.33
CA ALA A 203 -4.02 12.36 5.62
C ALA A 203 -5.08 12.63 4.55
N LEU A 204 -5.69 11.59 3.99
CA LEU A 204 -6.65 11.70 2.88
C LEU A 204 -8.10 11.83 3.36
N LEU A 205 -8.44 11.29 4.55
CA LEU A 205 -9.81 11.27 5.05
C LEU A 205 -10.44 12.67 5.22
N GLY A 206 -9.63 13.72 5.43
CA GLY A 206 -10.10 15.11 5.45
C GLY A 206 -10.72 15.60 4.12
N PHE A 207 -10.45 14.92 3.01
CA PHE A 207 -11.05 15.24 1.71
C PHE A 207 -12.41 14.57 1.49
N VAL A 208 -12.84 13.65 2.35
CA VAL A 208 -14.14 12.99 2.19
C VAL A 208 -15.27 13.99 2.46
N ARG A 209 -16.24 14.05 1.55
CA ARG A 209 -17.54 14.67 1.83
C ARG A 209 -18.50 13.60 2.34
N PRO A 210 -18.96 13.67 3.60
CA PRO A 210 -19.93 12.71 4.12
C PRO A 210 -21.22 12.73 3.30
N LEU A 211 -21.70 11.54 2.93
CA LEU A 211 -22.98 11.34 2.23
C LEU A 211 -23.80 10.33 3.04
N LYS A 212 -25.05 10.69 3.39
CA LYS A 212 -25.91 9.81 4.22
C LYS A 212 -26.17 8.44 3.57
N SER A 213 -26.21 8.38 2.24
CA SER A 213 -26.38 7.16 1.45
C SER A 213 -25.13 6.27 1.41
N GLU A 214 -23.96 6.78 1.76
CA GLU A 214 -22.67 6.11 1.60
C GLU A 214 -21.89 6.06 2.92
N PRO A 215 -22.12 5.04 3.77
CA PRO A 215 -21.39 4.90 5.02
C PRO A 215 -19.91 4.60 4.76
N LEU A 216 -19.06 5.62 4.89
CA LEU A 216 -17.61 5.57 4.63
C LEU A 216 -16.92 4.33 5.20
N GLY A 217 -17.16 4.02 6.47
CA GLY A 217 -16.54 2.87 7.13
C GLY A 217 -16.91 1.55 6.44
N LYS A 218 -18.19 1.33 6.13
CA LYS A 218 -18.65 0.11 5.43
C LYS A 218 -17.98 -0.01 4.07
N LEU A 219 -17.93 1.07 3.29
CA LEU A 219 -17.32 1.07 1.96
C LEU A 219 -15.82 0.79 2.02
N MET A 220 -15.09 1.41 2.96
CA MET A 220 -13.65 1.15 3.13
C MET A 220 -13.37 -0.29 3.58
N TYR A 221 -14.18 -0.86 4.48
CA TYR A 221 -14.05 -2.28 4.83
C TYR A 221 -14.37 -3.22 3.66
N THR A 222 -15.39 -2.91 2.85
CA THR A 222 -15.68 -3.69 1.63
C THR A 222 -14.50 -3.65 0.66
N ALA A 223 -13.95 -2.46 0.38
CA ALA A 223 -12.76 -2.29 -0.45
C ALA A 223 -11.54 -3.06 0.09
N TYR A 224 -11.34 -3.03 1.41
CA TYR A 224 -10.31 -3.79 2.10
C TYR A 224 -10.48 -5.31 1.93
N LEU A 225 -11.70 -5.81 2.10
CA LEU A 225 -12.02 -7.24 1.92
C LEU A 225 -11.80 -7.70 0.48
N VAL A 226 -12.16 -6.87 -0.51
CA VAL A 226 -11.87 -7.14 -1.93
C VAL A 226 -10.36 -7.27 -2.12
N ASN A 227 -9.55 -6.36 -1.56
CA ASN A 227 -8.09 -6.47 -1.61
C ASN A 227 -7.59 -7.79 -1.00
N VAL A 228 -8.02 -8.16 0.21
CA VAL A 228 -7.62 -9.42 0.87
C VAL A 228 -8.00 -10.63 0.02
N ALA A 229 -9.21 -10.66 -0.53
CA ALA A 229 -9.68 -11.77 -1.37
C ALA A 229 -8.86 -11.90 -2.66
N THR A 230 -8.58 -10.79 -3.34
CA THR A 230 -7.72 -10.79 -4.54
C THR A 230 -6.31 -11.25 -4.20
N PHE A 231 -5.74 -10.81 -3.08
CA PHE A 231 -4.41 -11.21 -2.66
C PHE A 231 -4.32 -12.70 -2.34
N LEU A 232 -5.35 -13.21 -1.64
CA LEU A 232 -5.49 -14.62 -1.31
C LEU A 232 -5.54 -15.47 -2.59
N ALA A 233 -6.33 -15.05 -3.57
CA ALA A 233 -6.41 -15.73 -4.86
C ALA A 233 -5.04 -15.80 -5.55
N VAL A 234 -4.31 -14.68 -5.62
CA VAL A 234 -2.96 -14.67 -6.23
C VAL A 234 -1.98 -15.57 -5.49
N ILE A 235 -2.00 -15.59 -4.15
CA ILE A 235 -1.13 -16.48 -3.35
C ILE A 235 -1.45 -17.95 -3.61
N LEU A 236 -2.72 -18.33 -3.53
CA LEU A 236 -3.15 -19.71 -3.73
C LEU A 236 -2.82 -20.18 -5.16
N CYS A 237 -3.12 -19.36 -6.17
CA CYS A 237 -2.79 -19.66 -7.56
C CYS A 237 -1.27 -19.74 -7.78
N SER A 238 -0.47 -18.86 -7.16
CA SER A 238 1.00 -18.96 -7.24
C SER A 238 1.52 -20.28 -6.71
N ILE A 239 0.99 -20.74 -5.57
CA ILE A 239 1.38 -22.04 -4.99
C ILE A 239 0.89 -23.20 -5.88
N MET A 240 -0.33 -23.14 -6.42
CA MET A 240 -0.86 -24.20 -7.29
C MET A 240 -0.14 -24.31 -8.64
N VAL A 241 0.52 -23.25 -9.12
CA VAL A 241 1.30 -23.31 -10.38
C VAL A 241 2.75 -23.73 -10.12
N PHE A 242 3.37 -23.25 -9.04
CA PHE A 242 4.81 -23.36 -8.83
C PHE A 242 5.22 -24.17 -7.59
N GLY A 243 4.26 -24.68 -6.82
CA GLY A 243 4.51 -25.23 -5.49
C GLY A 243 5.23 -24.23 -4.58
N LEU A 244 6.13 -24.75 -3.73
CA LEU A 244 6.99 -23.93 -2.88
C LEU A 244 8.03 -23.11 -3.66
N GLY A 245 8.28 -23.46 -4.93
CA GLY A 245 9.13 -22.68 -5.82
C GLY A 245 8.59 -21.27 -6.09
N ALA A 246 7.29 -21.02 -5.84
CA ALA A 246 6.72 -19.67 -5.85
C ALA A 246 7.45 -18.71 -4.88
N GLY A 247 8.06 -19.23 -3.82
CA GLY A 247 8.82 -18.43 -2.86
C GLY A 247 10.07 -17.79 -3.46
N GLU A 248 10.71 -18.45 -4.43
CA GLU A 248 11.97 -18.03 -5.05
C GLU A 248 11.76 -17.16 -6.29
N ARG A 249 10.53 -17.14 -6.82
CA ARG A 249 10.13 -16.42 -8.02
C ARG A 249 9.67 -15.00 -7.69
N LYS A 250 10.59 -14.05 -7.78
CA LYS A 250 10.28 -12.61 -7.66
C LYS A 250 9.16 -12.23 -8.65
N PHE A 251 8.34 -11.26 -8.25
CA PHE A 251 7.26 -10.70 -9.09
C PHE A 251 6.15 -11.71 -9.39
N SER A 252 5.50 -12.25 -8.36
CA SER A 252 4.65 -13.45 -8.47
C SER A 252 3.52 -13.35 -9.51
N LEU A 253 2.85 -12.20 -9.63
CA LEU A 253 1.81 -12.01 -10.67
C LEU A 253 2.41 -11.99 -12.09
N TYR A 254 3.63 -11.46 -12.26
CA TYR A 254 4.34 -11.47 -13.53
C TYR A 254 4.76 -12.89 -13.91
N GLU A 255 5.27 -13.68 -12.97
CA GLU A 255 5.63 -15.08 -13.21
C GLU A 255 4.41 -15.94 -13.52
N LEU A 256 3.27 -15.72 -12.84
CA LEU A 256 1.99 -16.34 -13.22
C LEU A 256 1.59 -15.98 -14.66
N ALA A 257 1.76 -14.73 -15.07
CA ALA A 257 1.44 -14.32 -16.43
C ALA A 257 2.39 -14.92 -17.49
N ARG A 258 3.66 -15.15 -17.12
CA ARG A 258 4.70 -15.66 -18.01
C ARG A 258 4.52 -17.13 -18.40
N VAL A 259 3.87 -17.93 -17.56
CA VAL A 259 3.61 -19.36 -17.82
C VAL A 259 2.32 -19.59 -18.61
N ILE A 260 1.58 -18.54 -18.92
CA ILE A 260 0.40 -18.65 -19.78
C ILE A 260 0.85 -18.90 -21.22
N GLU A 261 0.68 -20.14 -21.68
CA GLU A 261 0.86 -20.52 -23.07
C GLU A 261 -0.49 -20.48 -23.78
N LEU A 262 -0.70 -19.47 -24.64
CA LEU A 262 -1.85 -19.38 -25.54
C LEU A 262 -1.37 -19.49 -27.00
N PRO A 263 -1.24 -20.71 -27.54
CA PRO A 263 -0.73 -20.92 -28.88
C PRO A 263 -1.49 -20.09 -29.93
N GLY A 264 -0.78 -19.21 -30.65
CA GLY A 264 -1.31 -18.43 -31.77
C GLY A 264 -2.19 -17.23 -31.43
N PHE A 265 -2.35 -16.85 -30.15
CA PHE A 265 -3.19 -15.71 -29.76
C PHE A 265 -2.42 -14.56 -29.10
N ILE A 266 -1.69 -14.81 -28.00
CA ILE A 266 -0.92 -13.78 -27.27
C ILE A 266 0.39 -14.39 -26.77
N GLU A 267 1.51 -13.87 -27.25
CA GLU A 267 2.86 -14.38 -26.92
C GLU A 267 3.52 -13.67 -25.73
N ARG A 268 2.95 -12.55 -25.23
CA ARG A 268 3.55 -11.73 -24.15
C ARG A 268 2.57 -11.27 -23.08
N VAL A 269 1.86 -12.23 -22.46
CA VAL A 269 0.85 -11.94 -21.43
C VAL A 269 1.49 -11.28 -20.20
N GLU A 270 2.76 -11.54 -19.93
CA GLU A 270 3.53 -10.97 -18.82
C GLU A 270 3.68 -9.44 -18.91
N ALA A 271 3.60 -8.86 -20.10
CA ALA A 271 3.60 -7.41 -20.28
C ALA A 271 2.40 -6.74 -19.56
N VAL A 272 1.24 -7.41 -19.50
CA VAL A 272 0.04 -6.91 -18.83
C VAL A 272 0.23 -6.88 -17.30
N ALA A 273 0.95 -7.86 -16.75
CA ALA A 273 1.35 -7.84 -15.34
C ALA A 273 2.34 -6.71 -15.03
N GLY A 274 3.27 -6.41 -15.94
CA GLY A 274 4.15 -5.24 -15.85
C GLY A 274 3.39 -3.92 -15.83
N ILE A 275 2.35 -3.77 -16.65
CA ILE A 275 1.46 -2.59 -16.64
C ILE A 275 0.74 -2.45 -15.30
N THR A 276 0.25 -3.56 -14.73
CA THR A 276 -0.39 -3.60 -13.42
C THR A 276 0.57 -3.12 -12.32
N LEU A 277 1.83 -3.54 -12.38
CA LEU A 277 2.87 -3.12 -11.44
C LEU A 277 3.17 -1.62 -11.53
N ILE A 278 3.39 -1.08 -12.73
CA ILE A 278 3.65 0.36 -12.92
C ILE A 278 2.46 1.15 -12.37
N THR A 279 1.26 0.79 -12.80
CA THR A 279 0.03 1.49 -12.44
C THR A 279 -0.18 1.50 -10.93
N GLY A 280 -0.02 0.34 -10.29
CA GLY A 280 -0.13 0.21 -8.84
C GLY A 280 0.93 1.00 -8.07
N SER A 281 2.18 0.97 -8.54
CA SER A 281 3.28 1.73 -7.94
C SER A 281 3.10 3.24 -8.09
N TYR A 282 2.59 3.68 -9.24
CA TYR A 282 2.26 5.07 -9.52
C TYR A 282 1.12 5.55 -8.61
N ILE A 283 0.07 4.75 -8.42
CA ILE A 283 -1.03 5.08 -7.49
C ILE A 283 -0.47 5.24 -6.07
N LYS A 284 0.32 4.27 -5.58
CA LYS A 284 0.93 4.33 -4.25
C LYS A 284 1.81 5.56 -4.07
N SER A 285 2.72 5.80 -5.01
CA SER A 285 3.65 6.93 -4.97
C SER A 285 2.91 8.27 -4.98
N THR A 286 1.85 8.39 -5.77
CA THR A 286 1.04 9.62 -5.84
C THR A 286 0.29 9.89 -4.55
N ILE A 287 -0.32 8.85 -3.95
CA ILE A 287 -1.05 8.98 -2.66
C ILE A 287 -0.07 9.31 -1.53
N ALA A 288 1.07 8.62 -1.46
CA ALA A 288 2.10 8.88 -0.47
C ALA A 288 2.69 10.29 -0.63
N LEU A 289 2.93 10.75 -1.87
CA LEU A 289 3.42 12.11 -2.16
C LEU A 289 2.41 13.18 -1.74
N LEU A 290 1.11 12.97 -1.98
CA LEU A 290 0.07 13.89 -1.50
C LEU A 290 0.01 13.93 0.03
N ALA A 291 0.09 12.77 0.69
CA ALA A 291 0.10 12.69 2.16
C ALA A 291 1.34 13.40 2.75
N LEU A 292 2.52 13.18 2.15
CA LEU A 292 3.78 13.82 2.53
C LEU A 292 3.71 15.34 2.36
N SER A 293 3.23 15.81 1.21
CA SER A 293 3.04 17.24 0.91
C SER A 293 2.06 17.90 1.89
N THR A 294 0.94 17.24 2.18
CA THR A 294 -0.07 17.74 3.14
C THR A 294 0.52 17.83 4.54
N GLY A 295 1.15 16.76 5.03
CA GLY A 295 1.77 16.76 6.36
C GLY A 295 2.91 17.78 6.48
N LEU A 296 3.80 17.87 5.48
CA LEU A 296 4.88 18.85 5.49
C LEU A 296 4.35 20.29 5.44
N SER A 297 3.27 20.54 4.68
CA SER A 297 2.64 21.86 4.64
C SER A 297 2.13 22.30 6.01
N HIS A 298 1.58 21.38 6.82
CA HIS A 298 1.15 21.69 8.17
C HIS A 298 2.33 21.91 9.11
N LEU A 299 3.39 21.13 8.98
CA LEU A 299 4.61 21.28 9.79
C LEU A 299 5.28 22.65 9.55
N LEU A 300 5.32 23.09 8.29
CA LEU A 300 5.95 24.33 7.86
C LEU A 300 4.97 25.54 7.82
N ASN A 301 3.71 25.36 8.22
CA ASN A 301 2.64 26.37 8.12
C ASN A 301 2.48 26.98 6.71
N LEU A 302 2.58 26.16 5.67
CA LEU A 302 2.39 26.58 4.29
C LEU A 302 0.90 26.68 3.95
N LYS A 303 0.53 27.70 3.17
CA LYS A 303 -0.86 27.93 2.75
C LYS A 303 -1.35 26.95 1.68
N ASP A 304 -0.45 26.47 0.83
CA ASP A 304 -0.76 25.54 -0.27
C ASP A 304 0.14 24.30 -0.18
N PRO A 305 -0.40 23.11 0.11
CA PRO A 305 0.39 21.89 0.14
C PRO A 305 1.02 21.58 -1.22
N ARG A 306 0.43 22.01 -2.34
CA ARG A 306 0.95 21.72 -3.69
C ARG A 306 2.28 22.39 -3.98
N ALA A 307 2.63 23.45 -3.24
CA ALA A 307 3.88 24.18 -3.44
C ALA A 307 5.13 23.32 -3.20
N VAL A 308 5.04 22.34 -2.29
CA VAL A 308 6.16 21.46 -1.95
C VAL A 308 6.21 20.18 -2.78
N ILE A 309 5.20 19.89 -3.61
CA ILE A 309 5.16 18.64 -4.39
C ILE A 309 6.38 18.52 -5.30
N TYR A 310 6.68 19.51 -6.14
CA TYR A 310 7.84 19.41 -7.05
C TYR A 310 9.20 19.34 -6.33
N PRO A 311 9.48 20.18 -5.30
CA PRO A 311 10.70 20.02 -4.50
C PRO A 311 10.84 18.63 -3.87
N LEU A 312 9.75 18.09 -3.32
CA LEU A 312 9.74 16.75 -2.75
C LEU A 312 9.98 15.69 -3.82
N THR A 313 9.36 15.79 -4.99
CA THR A 313 9.59 14.88 -6.12
C THR A 313 11.04 14.89 -6.55
N LEU A 314 11.66 16.07 -6.69
CA LEU A 314 13.07 16.19 -7.05
C LEU A 314 13.97 15.50 -6.01
N LEU A 315 13.70 15.73 -4.72
CA LEU A 315 14.39 15.04 -3.62
C LEU A 315 14.20 13.52 -3.73
N MET A 316 12.99 13.03 -4.01
CA MET A 316 12.73 11.59 -4.13
C MET A 316 13.45 10.97 -5.32
N ILE A 317 13.57 11.69 -6.44
CA ILE A 317 14.37 11.24 -7.59
C ILE A 317 15.83 11.06 -7.15
N PHE A 318 16.43 12.08 -6.53
CA PHE A 318 17.81 11.99 -6.06
C PHE A 318 18.01 10.87 -5.03
N LEU A 319 17.10 10.74 -4.05
CA LEU A 319 17.17 9.65 -3.08
C LEU A 319 17.06 8.29 -3.76
N SER A 320 16.15 8.11 -4.72
CA SER A 320 16.01 6.83 -5.44
C SER A 320 17.28 6.40 -6.19
N LEU A 321 18.18 7.34 -6.52
CA LEU A 321 19.42 7.08 -7.25
C LEU A 321 20.65 6.93 -6.35
N THR A 322 20.60 7.49 -5.14
CA THR A 322 21.77 7.59 -4.25
C THR A 322 21.64 6.76 -2.98
N MET A 323 20.42 6.40 -2.60
CA MET A 323 20.13 5.72 -1.33
C MET A 323 20.60 4.26 -1.33
N PHE A 324 20.76 3.63 -2.50
CA PHE A 324 21.19 2.23 -2.61
C PHE A 324 22.30 2.11 -3.64
N SER A 325 23.46 1.58 -3.22
CA SER A 325 24.58 1.30 -4.12
C SER A 325 24.53 -0.14 -4.65
N THR A 326 23.87 -1.04 -3.93
CA THR A 326 23.69 -2.45 -4.32
C THR A 326 22.26 -2.93 -4.13
N GLU A 327 21.87 -4.00 -4.82
CA GLU A 327 20.55 -4.64 -4.62
C GLU A 327 20.38 -5.16 -3.18
N MET A 328 21.46 -5.64 -2.56
CA MET A 328 21.46 -6.13 -1.18
C MET A 328 21.17 -5.01 -0.17
N GLU A 329 21.75 -3.82 -0.38
CA GLU A 329 21.42 -2.64 0.41
C GLU A 329 19.96 -2.24 0.23
N ALA A 330 19.45 -2.23 -1.00
CA ALA A 330 18.05 -1.93 -1.29
C ALA A 330 17.10 -2.88 -0.55
N GLN A 331 17.40 -4.19 -0.52
CA GLN A 331 16.62 -5.18 0.24
C GLN A 331 16.69 -4.95 1.74
N THR A 332 17.88 -4.68 2.28
CA THR A 332 18.07 -4.42 3.72
C THR A 332 17.29 -3.18 4.17
N PHE A 333 17.38 -2.10 3.40
CA PHE A 333 16.62 -0.88 3.65
C PHE A 333 15.13 -1.04 3.42
N TRP A 334 14.70 -1.90 2.49
CA TRP A 334 13.30 -2.27 2.37
C TRP A 334 12.80 -2.93 3.66
N THR A 335 13.55 -3.90 4.21
CA THR A 335 13.21 -4.53 5.50
C THR A 335 13.19 -3.54 6.67
N LEU A 336 14.14 -2.61 6.73
CA LEU A 336 14.17 -1.55 7.74
C LEU A 336 12.99 -0.58 7.58
N GLY A 337 12.64 -0.22 6.34
CA GLY A 337 11.50 0.61 6.01
C GLY A 337 10.19 -0.03 6.42
N VAL A 338 10.00 -1.31 6.08
CA VAL A 338 8.85 -2.14 6.49
C VAL A 338 8.75 -2.23 8.01
N SER A 339 9.88 -2.47 8.69
CA SER A 339 9.92 -2.53 10.16
C SER A 339 9.54 -1.19 10.79
N SER A 340 10.02 -0.08 10.21
CA SER A 340 9.67 1.26 10.65
C SER A 340 8.17 1.49 10.49
N ILE A 341 7.61 1.24 9.30
CA ILE A 341 6.17 1.35 9.01
C ILE A 341 5.33 0.52 9.99
N ASN A 342 5.74 -0.72 10.29
CA ASN A 342 5.07 -1.57 11.26
C ASN A 342 5.02 -0.95 12.66
N ILE A 343 6.14 -0.39 13.14
CA ILE A 343 6.20 0.30 14.44
C ILE A 343 5.18 1.44 14.48
N TYR A 344 5.06 2.23 13.41
CA TYR A 344 4.06 3.30 13.37
C TYR A 344 2.64 2.82 13.31
N SER A 345 2.37 1.79 12.50
CA SER A 345 1.02 1.25 12.39
C SER A 345 0.54 0.72 13.74
N ILE A 346 1.44 0.05 14.48
CA ILE A 346 1.22 -0.39 15.86
C ILE A 346 1.04 0.82 16.80
N PHE A 347 1.85 1.86 16.68
CA PHE A 347 1.66 3.09 17.45
C PHE A 347 0.27 3.70 17.20
N PHE A 348 -0.18 3.76 15.94
CA PHE A 348 -1.48 4.31 15.54
C PHE A 348 -2.65 3.47 16.07
N LEU A 349 -2.49 2.14 16.04
CA LEU A 349 -3.42 1.17 16.63
C LEU A 349 -3.57 1.39 18.14
N ILE A 350 -2.44 1.40 18.87
CA ILE A 350 -2.42 1.59 20.33
C ILE A 350 -2.99 2.96 20.68
N PHE A 351 -2.61 4.00 19.94
CA PHE A 351 -3.10 5.36 20.14
C PHE A 351 -4.63 5.45 19.98
N GLY A 352 -5.18 4.87 18.90
CA GLY A 352 -6.61 4.79 18.68
C GLY A 352 -7.35 4.04 19.79
N ALA A 353 -6.80 2.90 20.23
CA ALA A 353 -7.37 2.08 21.31
C ALA A 353 -7.36 2.81 22.67
N LEU A 354 -6.27 3.50 23.01
CA LEU A 354 -6.16 4.26 24.26
C LEU A 354 -7.17 5.40 24.31
N LEU A 355 -7.34 6.16 23.22
CA LEU A 355 -8.34 7.22 23.16
C LEU A 355 -9.77 6.68 23.27
N ALA A 356 -10.05 5.52 22.65
CA ALA A 356 -11.32 4.84 22.80
C ALA A 356 -11.59 4.43 24.26
N PHE A 357 -10.59 3.86 24.93
CA PHE A 357 -10.68 3.45 26.32
C PHE A 357 -10.92 4.63 27.28
N VAL A 358 -10.15 5.72 27.14
CA VAL A 358 -10.32 6.93 27.97
C VAL A 358 -11.72 7.51 27.81
N ARG A 359 -12.24 7.56 26.58
CA ARG A 359 -13.59 8.08 26.31
C ARG A 359 -14.68 7.18 26.86
N PHE A 360 -14.50 5.85 26.77
CA PHE A 360 -15.42 4.88 27.38
C PHE A 360 -15.49 5.07 28.90
N ARG A 361 -14.33 5.23 29.57
CA ARG A 361 -14.31 5.49 31.02
C ARG A 361 -14.97 6.81 31.40
N LYS A 362 -14.77 7.88 30.64
CA LYS A 362 -15.46 9.16 30.89
C LYS A 362 -16.98 9.00 30.77
N ARG A 363 -17.48 8.36 29.71
CA ARG A 363 -18.92 8.10 29.55
C ARG A 363 -19.51 7.25 30.69
N ALA A 364 -18.79 6.22 31.12
CA ALA A 364 -19.20 5.38 32.24
C ALA A 364 -19.20 6.15 33.59
N ALA A 365 -18.28 7.09 33.77
CA ALA A 365 -18.24 7.98 34.94
C ALA A 365 -19.31 9.08 34.89
N ASP A 366 -19.65 9.55 33.68
CA ASP A 366 -20.65 10.60 33.44
C ASP A 366 -22.10 10.05 33.40
N GLY A 367 -22.30 8.75 33.61
CA GLY A 367 -23.62 8.14 33.87
C GLY A 367 -24.59 8.11 32.68
N ASN A 368 -24.10 7.91 31.45
CA ASN A 368 -24.95 7.71 30.25
C ASN A 368 -24.64 6.41 29.51
#